data_AF-A0A0A3XEN8-F1
#
_entry.id   AF-A0A0A3XEN8-F1
#
_cell.length_a   1.000
_cell.length_b   1.000
_cell.length_c   1.000
_cell.angle_alpha   90.00
_cell.angle_beta   90.00
_cell.angle_gamma   90.00
#
_symmetry.space_group_name_H-M   'P 1'
#
loop_
_entity.id
_entity.type
_entity.pdbx_description
1 polymer ?
#
loop_
_entity_poly.entity_id
_entity_poly.type
_entity_poly.pdbx_seq_one_letter_code
_entity_poly.pdbx_strand_id
1 'polypeptide(L)'
;MAKVEHQLTNEMVAYLQGGSVVLLNAVEPTSNNIYTTALSWVYAIDAKTIRFAIDSKSDFISIIESDPRVVLNFVGLESTYSVNGNATVKVRQTEGLTLKLALVEVEVQAVRDIMFYGGKITHDPAFTKTYNADLIVKLDNEVKGALTNL
;
A
#
# COMPACT_ATOMS: atom_id res chain seq x y z
N MET A 1 21.89 -10.13 8.92
CA MET A 1 20.85 -9.08 8.78
C MET A 1 20.57 -8.89 7.31
N ALA A 2 19.30 -8.82 6.91
CA ALA A 2 18.93 -8.59 5.52
C ALA A 2 19.52 -7.27 5.02
N LYS A 3 19.98 -7.26 3.77
CA LYS A 3 20.50 -6.06 3.09
C LYS A 3 19.39 -5.03 2.99
N VAL A 4 19.71 -3.77 3.25
CA VAL A 4 18.78 -2.65 3.07
C VAL A 4 18.95 -2.12 1.67
N GLU A 5 17.87 -2.13 0.90
CA GLU A 5 17.80 -1.47 -0.40
C GLU A 5 17.04 -0.14 -0.25
N HIS A 6 17.24 0.78 -1.19
CA HIS A 6 16.59 2.11 -1.17
C HIS A 6 15.56 2.29 -2.29
N GLN A 7 15.19 1.20 -2.94
CA GLN A 7 14.21 1.16 -4.02
C GLN A 7 13.65 -0.25 -4.16
N LEU A 8 12.45 -0.37 -4.71
CA LEU A 8 11.82 -1.64 -5.08
C LEU A 8 12.60 -2.29 -6.24
N THR A 9 12.60 -3.62 -6.29
CA THR A 9 13.05 -4.35 -7.48
C THR A 9 11.98 -4.29 -8.58
N ASN A 10 12.36 -4.60 -9.83
CA ASN A 10 11.39 -4.69 -10.92
C ASN A 10 10.29 -5.73 -10.65
N GLU A 11 10.63 -6.82 -9.96
CA GLU A 11 9.67 -7.86 -9.55
C GLU A 11 8.68 -7.34 -8.52
N MET A 12 9.14 -6.55 -7.54
CA MET A 12 8.27 -5.90 -6.57
C MET A 12 7.34 -4.88 -7.23
N VAL A 13 7.86 -4.10 -8.19
CA VAL A 13 7.04 -3.17 -8.96
C VAL A 13 5.97 -3.94 -9.74
N ALA A 14 6.32 -5.03 -10.41
CA ALA A 14 5.38 -5.86 -11.15
C ALA A 14 4.35 -6.56 -10.22
N TYR A 15 4.75 -6.91 -9.01
CA TYR A 15 3.89 -7.56 -8.01
C TYR A 15 2.84 -6.61 -7.42
N LEU A 16 3.23 -5.38 -7.11
CA LEU A 16 2.35 -4.37 -6.51
C LEU A 16 1.56 -3.63 -7.60
N GLN A 17 0.61 -4.30 -8.25
CA GLN A 17 -0.23 -3.72 -9.32
C GLN A 17 -1.73 -3.89 -9.05
N GLY A 18 -2.11 -3.79 -7.77
CA GLY A 18 -3.43 -4.17 -7.29
C GLY A 18 -3.59 -5.69 -7.17
N GLY A 19 -4.29 -6.14 -6.13
CA GLY A 19 -4.57 -7.57 -5.92
C GLY A 19 -3.65 -8.30 -4.94
N SER A 20 -2.65 -7.62 -4.38
CA SER A 20 -1.90 -8.08 -3.21
C SER A 20 -2.49 -7.50 -1.92
N VAL A 21 -2.45 -8.26 -0.82
CA VAL A 21 -2.72 -7.70 0.52
C VAL A 21 -1.48 -6.96 1.01
N VAL A 22 -1.62 -5.67 1.28
CA VAL A 22 -0.55 -4.83 1.85
C VAL A 22 -1.01 -4.27 3.18
N LEU A 23 -0.18 -4.38 4.21
CA LEU A 23 -0.46 -3.81 5.53
C LEU A 23 0.22 -2.44 5.64
N LEU A 24 -0.57 -1.39 5.81
CA LEU A 24 -0.10 -0.05 6.15
C LEU A 24 0.01 0.09 7.66
N ASN A 25 1.15 0.57 8.13
CA ASN A 25 1.43 0.80 9.53
C ASN A 25 1.92 2.24 9.72
N ALA A 26 1.40 2.92 10.74
CA ALA A 26 1.80 4.27 11.09
C ALA A 26 1.70 4.47 12.61
N VAL A 27 2.43 5.44 13.14
CA VAL A 27 2.28 5.85 14.55
C VAL A 27 1.17 6.89 14.61
N GLU A 28 0.11 6.63 15.38
CA GLU A 28 -0.93 7.62 15.61
C GLU A 28 -0.39 8.66 16.62
N PRO A 29 -0.31 9.94 16.24
CA PRO A 29 0.47 10.95 16.96
C PRO A 29 -0.09 11.29 18.35
N THR A 30 -1.40 11.13 18.56
CA THR A 30 -2.06 11.50 19.83
C THR A 30 -1.82 10.47 20.92
N SER A 31 -2.01 9.20 20.58
CA SER A 31 -1.91 8.07 21.50
C SER A 31 -0.52 7.43 21.51
N ASN A 32 0.33 7.75 20.53
CA ASN A 32 1.64 7.15 20.30
C ASN A 32 1.61 5.62 20.13
N ASN A 33 0.46 5.08 19.73
CA ASN A 33 0.29 3.67 19.38
C ASN A 33 0.52 3.44 17.89
N ILE A 34 0.88 2.20 17.53
CA ILE A 34 0.99 1.80 16.12
C ILE A 34 -0.39 1.36 15.64
N TYR A 35 -0.86 2.01 14.57
CA TYR A 35 -2.09 1.64 13.89
C TYR A 35 -1.74 0.84 12.64
N THR A 36 -2.54 -0.18 12.34
CA THR A 36 -2.38 -1.03 11.17
C THR A 36 -3.70 -1.18 10.42
N THR A 37 -3.66 -1.11 9.09
CA THR A 37 -4.80 -1.44 8.23
C THR A 37 -4.36 -2.25 7.01
N ALA A 38 -5.28 -3.03 6.43
CA ALA A 38 -5.05 -3.78 5.22
C ALA A 38 -5.55 -3.02 3.98
N LEU A 39 -4.76 -3.04 2.92
CA LEU A 39 -5.01 -2.39 1.64
C LEU A 39 -4.94 -3.44 0.52
N SER A 40 -5.74 -3.24 -0.52
CA SER A 40 -5.70 -4.05 -1.76
C SER A 40 -5.46 -3.20 -3.02
N TRP A 41 -5.74 -1.90 -2.97
CA TRP A 41 -5.44 -0.94 -4.02
C TRP A 41 -4.11 -0.24 -3.78
N VAL A 42 -3.03 -1.02 -3.92
CA VAL A 42 -1.66 -0.54 -3.83
C VAL A 42 -0.97 -0.78 -5.16
N TYR A 43 -0.36 0.28 -5.70
CA TYR A 43 0.28 0.30 -7.00
C TYR A 43 1.68 0.90 -6.88
N ALA A 44 2.72 0.14 -7.21
CA ALA A 44 4.04 0.70 -7.44
C ALA A 44 4.05 1.39 -8.82
N ILE A 45 4.28 2.70 -8.83
CA ILE A 45 4.37 3.50 -10.06
C ILE A 45 5.73 3.29 -10.72
N ASP A 46 6.77 3.26 -9.88
CA ASP A 46 8.14 2.94 -10.26
C ASP A 46 8.89 2.38 -9.04
N ALA A 47 10.22 2.26 -9.14
CA ALA A 47 11.05 1.70 -8.09
C ALA A 47 11.08 2.54 -6.79
N LYS A 48 10.69 3.82 -6.83
CA LYS A 48 10.76 4.75 -5.71
C LYS A 48 9.41 5.30 -5.26
N THR A 49 8.35 5.03 -6.02
CA THR A 49 7.03 5.58 -5.74
C THR A 49 5.97 4.49 -5.68
N ILE A 50 5.28 4.41 -4.54
CA ILE A 50 4.07 3.59 -4.36
C ILE A 50 2.89 4.54 -4.18
N ARG A 51 1.74 4.23 -4.77
CA ARG A 51 0.48 4.92 -4.53
C ARG A 51 -0.58 3.96 -4.05
N PHE A 52 -1.46 4.42 -3.16
CA PHE A 52 -2.60 3.63 -2.72
C PHE A 52 -3.84 4.48 -2.51
N ALA A 53 -4.99 3.82 -2.54
CA ALA A 53 -6.26 4.43 -2.20
C ALA A 53 -6.79 3.86 -0.87
N ILE A 54 -7.41 4.73 -0.07
CA ILE A 54 -8.07 4.37 1.19
C ILE A 54 -9.38 5.15 1.31
N ASP A 55 -10.34 4.66 2.10
CA ASP A 55 -11.59 5.40 2.35
C ASP A 55 -11.29 6.83 2.86
N SER A 56 -11.96 7.84 2.30
CA SER A 56 -11.70 9.25 2.61
C SER A 56 -12.02 9.64 4.05
N LYS A 57 -12.67 8.76 4.82
CA LYS A 57 -12.96 8.93 6.25
C LYS A 57 -11.95 8.22 7.16
N SER A 58 -10.94 7.57 6.59
CA SER A 58 -9.94 6.84 7.39
C SER A 58 -9.09 7.80 8.24
N ASP A 59 -8.89 7.43 9.51
CA ASP A 59 -8.00 8.15 10.42
C ASP A 59 -6.55 8.21 9.91
N PHE A 60 -6.14 7.26 9.05
CA PHE A 60 -4.82 7.25 8.42
C PHE A 60 -4.52 8.51 7.60
N ILE A 61 -5.55 9.21 7.08
CA ILE A 61 -5.37 10.47 6.36
C ILE A 61 -4.81 11.53 7.31
N SER A 62 -5.46 11.76 8.45
CA SER A 62 -4.98 12.69 9.47
C SER A 62 -3.65 12.25 10.10
N ILE A 63 -3.45 10.94 10.29
CA ILE A 63 -2.18 10.41 10.81
C ILE A 63 -1.04 10.77 9.86
N ILE A 64 -1.19 10.49 8.56
CA ILE A 64 -0.17 10.76 7.54
C ILE A 64 0.10 12.27 7.40
N GLU A 65 -0.93 13.10 7.46
CA GLU A 65 -0.76 14.56 7.41
C GLU A 65 0.00 15.11 8.63
N SER A 66 -0.11 14.46 9.78
CA SER A 66 0.62 14.83 10.99
C SER A 66 2.04 14.26 11.03
N ASP A 67 2.22 13.02 10.59
CA ASP A 67 3.50 12.33 10.53
C ASP A 67 3.54 11.47 9.26
N PRO A 68 4.36 11.83 8.24
CA PRO A 68 4.35 11.14 6.96
C PRO A 68 4.99 9.76 7.03
N ARG A 69 5.64 9.38 8.14
CA ARG A 69 6.40 8.13 8.22
C ARG A 69 5.45 6.93 8.27
N VAL A 70 5.56 6.07 7.28
CA VAL A 70 4.76 4.85 7.17
C VAL A 70 5.61 3.62 6.89
N VAL A 71 5.05 2.45 7.19
CA VAL A 71 5.59 1.15 6.77
C VAL A 71 4.52 0.37 6.04
N LEU A 72 4.81 0.01 4.79
CA LEU A 72 4.03 -0.95 4.01
C LEU A 72 4.67 -2.33 4.14
N ASN A 73 3.89 -3.33 4.53
CA ASN A 73 4.35 -4.73 4.53
C ASN A 73 3.54 -5.54 3.53
N PHE A 74 4.20 -6.42 2.78
CA PHE A 74 3.53 -7.35 1.88
C PHE A 74 4.24 -8.70 1.86
N VAL A 75 3.48 -9.74 1.56
CA VAL A 75 3.96 -11.12 1.39
C VAL A 75 3.85 -11.45 -0.09
N GLY A 76 4.88 -12.04 -0.66
CA GLY A 76 4.96 -12.38 -2.08
C GLY A 76 6.39 -12.63 -2.51
N LEU A 77 6.61 -12.97 -3.78
CA LEU A 77 7.97 -13.16 -4.33
C LEU A 77 8.85 -14.05 -3.42
N GLU A 78 8.25 -15.15 -2.95
CA GLU A 78 8.89 -16.15 -2.07
C GLU A 78 9.32 -15.63 -0.67
N SER A 79 8.97 -14.41 -0.28
CA SER A 79 9.39 -13.78 0.98
C SER A 79 8.34 -12.83 1.59
N THR A 80 8.72 -12.12 2.65
CA THR A 80 7.93 -11.06 3.29
C THR A 80 8.77 -9.80 3.33
N TYR A 81 8.20 -8.69 2.87
CA TYR A 81 8.94 -7.44 2.70
C TYR A 81 8.34 -6.31 3.53
N SER A 82 9.23 -5.43 3.96
CA SER A 82 8.91 -4.18 4.62
C SER A 82 9.45 -3.00 3.82
N VAL A 83 8.59 -2.03 3.54
CA VAL A 83 8.91 -0.81 2.82
C VAL A 83 8.66 0.37 3.75
N ASN A 84 9.74 0.99 4.22
CA ASN A 84 9.69 2.27 4.92
C ASN A 84 9.56 3.39 3.89
N GLY A 85 8.66 4.34 4.12
CA GLY A 85 8.48 5.47 3.23
C GLY A 85 7.91 6.69 3.91
N ASN A 86 7.95 7.81 3.19
CA ASN A 86 7.26 9.04 3.55
C ASN A 86 6.01 9.17 2.68
N ALA A 87 4.84 9.16 3.30
CA ALA A 87 3.55 9.28 2.66
C ALA A 87 3.11 10.75 2.53
N THR A 88 2.40 11.07 1.47
CA THR A 88 1.76 12.37 1.23
C THR A 88 0.36 12.12 0.68
N VAL A 89 -0.65 12.73 1.32
CA VAL A 89 -2.02 12.72 0.81
C VAL A 89 -2.10 13.65 -0.39
N LYS A 90 -2.25 13.09 -1.60
CA LYS A 90 -2.30 13.86 -2.85
C LYS A 90 -3.71 14.36 -3.14
N VAL A 91 -4.70 13.54 -2.82
CA VAL A 91 -6.13 13.86 -2.94
C VAL A 91 -6.80 13.40 -1.66
N ARG A 92 -7.45 14.33 -0.94
CA ARG A 92 -8.15 13.99 0.33
C ARG A 92 -9.46 13.26 0.09
N GLN A 93 -10.16 13.60 -0.98
CA GLN A 93 -11.40 12.95 -1.40
C GLN A 93 -11.56 13.06 -2.91
N THR A 94 -11.68 11.93 -3.58
CA THR A 94 -11.93 11.86 -5.03
C THR A 94 -13.30 12.39 -5.40
N GLU A 95 -13.36 13.13 -6.51
CA GLU A 95 -14.60 13.56 -7.14
C GLU A 95 -14.87 12.69 -8.37
N GLY A 96 -16.14 12.34 -8.62
CA GLY A 96 -16.55 11.57 -9.81
C GLY A 96 -16.29 10.05 -9.77
N LEU A 97 -15.54 9.54 -8.79
CA LEU A 97 -15.44 8.09 -8.57
C LEU A 97 -16.65 7.53 -7.82
N THR A 98 -16.91 6.23 -7.98
CA THR A 98 -18.01 5.55 -7.29
C THR A 98 -17.84 5.57 -5.77
N LEU A 99 -16.59 5.47 -5.28
CA LEU A 99 -16.25 5.57 -3.87
C LEU A 99 -15.56 6.91 -3.56
N LYS A 100 -15.78 7.40 -2.34
CA LYS A 100 -15.05 8.55 -1.82
C LYS A 100 -13.74 8.06 -1.21
N LEU A 101 -12.65 8.26 -1.94
CA LEU A 101 -11.33 7.74 -1.57
C LEU A 101 -10.36 8.90 -1.38
N ALA A 102 -9.42 8.73 -0.46
CA ALA A 102 -8.19 9.50 -0.46
C ALA A 102 -7.14 8.75 -1.30
N LEU A 103 -6.32 9.50 -2.05
CA LEU A 103 -5.20 8.97 -2.82
C LEU A 103 -3.90 9.43 -2.16
N VAL A 104 -3.04 8.47 -1.86
CA VAL A 104 -1.80 8.70 -1.10
C VAL A 104 -0.63 8.21 -1.93
N GLU A 105 0.45 8.99 -1.93
CA GLU A 105 1.74 8.68 -2.55
C GLU A 105 2.76 8.44 -1.46
N VAL A 106 3.60 7.41 -1.61
CA VAL A 106 4.65 7.02 -0.69
C VAL A 106 5.98 7.02 -1.45
N GLU A 107 6.89 7.88 -1.00
CA GLU A 107 8.29 7.86 -1.43
C GLU A 107 9.03 6.76 -0.66
N VAL A 108 9.57 5.78 -1.39
CA VAL A 108 10.31 4.64 -0.83
C VAL A 108 11.66 5.11 -0.30
N GLN A 109 11.90 4.86 1.00
CA GLN A 109 13.15 5.22 1.68
C GLN A 109 14.03 4.00 1.94
N ALA A 110 13.41 2.88 2.31
CA ALA A 110 14.12 1.63 2.52
C ALA A 110 13.21 0.43 2.24
N VAL A 111 13.79 -0.62 1.70
CA VAL A 111 13.16 -1.92 1.46
C VAL A 111 13.99 -2.98 2.16
N ARG A 112 13.31 -3.85 2.90
CA ARG A 112 13.93 -4.96 3.65
C ARG A 112 13.17 -6.24 3.38
N ASP A 113 13.92 -7.30 3.09
CA ASP A 113 13.44 -8.65 3.31
C ASP A 113 13.39 -8.89 4.83
N ILE A 114 12.20 -9.16 5.36
CA ILE A 114 11.95 -9.39 6.78
C ILE A 114 11.56 -10.84 7.08
N MET A 115 11.80 -11.76 6.14
CA MET A 115 11.60 -13.19 6.35
C MET A 115 12.52 -13.72 7.44
N PHE A 116 11.99 -14.63 8.27
CA PHE A 116 12.79 -15.32 9.28
C PHE A 116 13.74 -16.33 8.63
N TYR A 117 14.83 -16.64 9.32
CA TYR A 117 15.85 -17.57 8.80
C TYR A 117 15.26 -18.95 8.48
N GLY A 118 15.58 -19.46 7.28
CA GLY A 118 15.10 -20.76 6.79
C GLY A 118 13.65 -20.77 6.30
N GLY A 119 12.96 -19.63 6.32
CA GLY A 119 11.62 -19.48 5.79
C GLY A 119 11.60 -19.18 4.28
N LYS A 120 10.54 -19.63 3.61
CA LYS A 120 10.22 -19.28 2.23
C LYS A 120 8.70 -19.27 2.07
N ILE A 121 8.15 -18.23 1.45
CA ILE A 121 6.74 -18.23 1.05
C ILE A 121 6.58 -19.20 -0.12
N THR A 122 5.69 -20.16 0.03
CA THR A 122 5.36 -21.13 -1.03
C THR A 122 4.05 -20.81 -1.72
N HIS A 123 3.18 -20.04 -1.05
CA HIS A 123 1.88 -19.62 -1.54
C HIS A 123 1.60 -18.22 -1.03
N ASP A 124 1.31 -17.30 -1.95
CA ASP A 124 1.00 -15.92 -1.61
C ASP A 124 -0.40 -15.81 -0.97
N PRO A 125 -0.65 -14.81 -0.10
CA PRO A 125 -1.99 -14.57 0.41
C PRO A 125 -2.97 -14.28 -0.73
N ALA A 126 -4.08 -15.02 -0.75
CA ALA A 126 -5.18 -14.80 -1.67
C ALA A 126 -6.40 -14.27 -0.94
N PHE A 127 -7.17 -13.40 -1.60
CA PHE A 127 -8.45 -12.93 -1.09
C PHE A 127 -9.48 -12.84 -2.22
N THR A 128 -10.75 -12.92 -1.87
CA THR A 128 -11.86 -12.62 -2.79
C THR A 128 -12.65 -11.44 -2.25
N LYS A 129 -13.08 -10.56 -3.14
CA LYS A 129 -14.10 -9.56 -2.83
C LYS A 129 -15.46 -10.26 -2.82
N THR A 130 -16.31 -9.92 -1.86
CA THR A 130 -17.56 -10.64 -1.59
C THR A 130 -18.81 -9.90 -2.10
N TYR A 131 -18.64 -8.80 -2.83
CA TYR A 131 -19.72 -8.02 -3.44
C TYR A 131 -19.88 -8.32 -4.94
N ASN A 132 -20.80 -7.61 -5.60
CA ASN A 132 -21.16 -7.85 -7.01
C ASN A 132 -19.93 -7.80 -7.96
N ALA A 133 -19.79 -8.81 -8.82
CA ALA A 133 -18.65 -8.99 -9.72
C ALA A 133 -18.44 -7.83 -10.70
N ASP A 134 -19.50 -7.30 -11.30
CA ASP A 134 -19.39 -6.17 -12.23
C ASP A 134 -18.93 -4.90 -11.50
N LEU A 135 -19.41 -4.73 -10.26
CA LEU A 135 -18.98 -3.62 -9.41
C LEU A 135 -17.51 -3.78 -8.99
N ILE A 136 -17.02 -5.00 -8.74
CA ILE A 136 -15.59 -5.27 -8.45
C ILE A 136 -14.72 -4.75 -9.59
N VAL A 137 -15.00 -5.19 -10.82
CA VAL A 137 -14.20 -4.81 -12.01
C VAL A 137 -14.25 -3.31 -12.25
N LYS A 138 -15.45 -2.71 -12.12
CA LYS A 138 -15.62 -1.27 -12.27
C LYS A 138 -14.77 -0.48 -11.26
N LEU A 139 -14.85 -0.85 -9.97
CA LEU A 139 -14.12 -0.17 -8.91
C LEU A 139 -12.60 -0.33 -9.06
N ASP A 140 -12.13 -1.52 -9.42
CA ASP A 140 -10.69 -1.77 -9.64
C ASP A 140 -10.14 -0.90 -10.77
N ASN A 141 -10.88 -0.77 -11.87
CA ASN A 141 -10.48 0.08 -12.99
C ASN A 141 -10.51 1.57 -12.63
N GLU A 142 -11.54 2.03 -11.94
CA GLU A 142 -11.64 3.43 -11.47
C GLU A 142 -10.47 3.80 -10.57
N VAL A 143 -10.17 2.96 -9.56
CA VAL A 143 -9.11 3.25 -8.60
C VAL A 143 -7.72 3.13 -9.24
N LYS A 144 -7.50 2.13 -10.09
CA LYS A 144 -6.25 2.03 -10.87
C LYS A 144 -6.02 3.27 -11.71
N GLY A 145 -7.04 3.73 -12.44
CA GLY A 145 -6.97 4.93 -13.26
C GLY A 145 -6.66 6.18 -12.42
N ALA A 146 -7.31 6.33 -11.27
CA ALA A 146 -7.09 7.46 -10.37
C ALA A 146 -5.65 7.48 -9.80
N LEU A 147 -5.10 6.33 -9.41
CA LEU A 147 -3.76 6.26 -8.82
C LEU A 147 -2.64 6.42 -9.87
N THR A 148 -2.85 5.94 -11.09
CA THR A 148 -1.83 6.00 -12.15
C THR A 148 -1.78 7.35 -12.87
N ASN A 149 -2.86 8.14 -12.85
CA ASN A 149 -2.94 9.46 -13.51
C ASN A 149 -2.86 10.65 -12.52
N LEU A 150 -2.39 10.39 -11.31
CA LEU A 150 -2.20 11.37 -10.23
C LEU A 150 -1.12 12.40 -10.55
#